data_AF-A0A2S6TGX7-F1
#
_entry.id   AF-A0A2S6TGX7-F1
#
_cell.length_a   1.000
_cell.length_b   1.000
_cell.length_c   1.000
_cell.angle_alpha   90.00
_cell.angle_beta   90.00
_cell.angle_gamma   90.00
#
_symmetry.space_group_name_H-M   'P 1'
#
loop_
_entity.id
_entity.type
_entity.pdbx_description
1 polymer ?
#
loop_
_entity_poly.entity_id
_entity_poly.type
_entity_poly.pdbx_seq_one_letter_code
_entity_poly.pdbx_strand_id
1 'polypeptide(L)'
;MVDDKLEIINPPNNLKKKVGTGGAGAVDLKALERAEQVIADMTDSYLDWVAEDLKKIGQAYAKLEVATGDRKEEMEAVFEISHDIKGQGGTFGYDLMTAIATELCRLIEKAEKIGDEEVEVVKLHIAA
;
A
#
# COMPACT_ATOMS: atom_id res chain seq x y z
N MET A 1 13.67 36.39 -32.45
CA MET A 1 13.93 35.31 -31.48
C MET A 1 13.20 35.74 -30.23
N VAL A 2 12.18 34.98 -29.82
CA VAL A 2 11.32 35.35 -28.68
C VAL A 2 12.08 34.91 -27.43
N ASP A 3 12.49 35.89 -26.62
CA ASP A 3 13.08 35.66 -25.30
C ASP A 3 12.05 34.97 -24.40
N ASP A 4 12.21 33.66 -24.26
CA ASP A 4 11.40 32.84 -23.37
C ASP A 4 11.80 33.15 -21.93
N LYS A 5 10.96 33.91 -21.22
CA LYS A 5 11.19 34.28 -19.82
C LYS A 5 11.02 33.04 -18.95
N LEU A 6 12.13 32.50 -18.47
CA LEU A 6 12.14 31.47 -17.43
C LEU A 6 11.54 32.04 -16.14
N GLU A 7 10.35 31.55 -15.76
CA GLU A 7 9.71 31.90 -14.50
C GLU A 7 9.89 30.76 -13.50
N ILE A 8 10.76 30.95 -12.51
CA ILE A 8 11.01 29.98 -11.44
C ILE A 8 10.04 30.25 -10.30
N ILE A 9 9.02 29.41 -10.16
CA ILE A 9 8.13 29.40 -9.00
C ILE A 9 8.82 28.60 -7.90
N ASN A 10 9.07 29.21 -6.74
CA ASN A 10 9.64 28.53 -5.57
C ASN A 10 8.57 28.41 -4.48
N PRO A 11 7.81 27.30 -4.42
CA PRO A 11 6.73 27.11 -3.45
C PRO A 11 7.28 27.18 -2.01
N PRO A 12 6.55 27.78 -1.07
CA PRO A 12 6.96 27.79 0.33
C PRO A 12 7.00 26.36 0.89
N ASN A 13 8.15 25.96 1.45
CA ASN A 13 8.33 24.65 2.07
C ASN A 13 7.59 24.59 3.42
N ASN A 14 6.31 24.23 3.36
CA ASN A 14 5.44 24.11 4.53
C ASN A 14 5.72 22.84 5.37
N LEU A 15 6.54 21.90 4.89
CA LEU A 15 6.86 20.66 5.61
C LEU A 15 7.66 20.96 6.89
N LYS A 16 8.59 21.92 6.84
CA LYS A 16 9.35 22.39 8.01
C LYS A 16 8.48 23.00 9.12
N LYS A 17 7.26 23.47 8.80
CA LYS A 17 6.31 23.96 9.80
C LYS A 17 5.58 22.82 10.50
N LYS A 18 5.47 21.65 9.85
CA LYS A 18 4.82 20.46 10.40
C LYS A 18 5.79 19.56 11.17
N VAL A 19 7.07 19.59 10.82
CA VAL A 19 8.14 18.82 11.48
C VAL A 19 8.96 19.78 12.33
N GLY A 20 8.79 19.74 13.65
CA GLY A 20 9.64 20.50 14.56
C GLY A 20 11.04 19.88 14.63
N THR A 21 12.09 20.69 14.52
CA THR A 21 13.46 20.28 14.88
C THR A 21 13.90 21.08 16.10
N GLY A 22 14.01 20.42 17.25
CA GLY A 22 14.34 21.02 18.55
C GLY A 22 13.18 21.80 19.19
N GLY A 23 12.55 21.23 20.23
CA GLY A 23 11.44 21.84 20.98
C GLY A 23 10.32 20.84 21.27
N ALA A 24 9.25 21.27 21.95
CA ALA A 24 8.13 20.42 22.41
C ALA A 24 7.33 19.69 21.30
N GLY A 25 7.67 19.90 20.02
CA GLY A 25 7.12 19.18 18.86
C GLY A 25 8.20 18.52 17.99
N ALA A 26 9.42 18.35 18.52
CA ALA A 26 10.49 17.62 17.86
C ALA A 26 10.33 16.11 18.06
N VAL A 27 10.75 15.32 17.07
CA VAL A 27 10.80 13.86 17.17
C VAL A 27 11.72 13.48 18.32
N ASP A 28 11.16 12.92 19.39
CA ASP A 28 11.93 12.38 20.51
C ASP A 28 12.61 11.08 20.06
N LEU A 29 13.94 11.10 19.95
CA LEU A 29 14.73 9.95 19.52
C LEU A 29 14.51 8.72 20.41
N LYS A 30 14.27 8.90 21.72
CA LYS A 30 13.94 7.77 22.61
C LYS A 30 12.55 7.23 22.36
N ALA A 31 11.61 8.08 21.89
CA ALA A 31 10.28 7.63 21.51
C ALA A 31 10.31 6.90 20.16
N LEU A 32 11.16 7.36 19.23
CA LEU A 32 11.41 6.66 17.97
C LEU A 32 12.02 5.28 18.21
N GLU A 33 13.08 5.19 19.01
CA GLU A 33 13.72 3.91 19.37
C GLU A 33 12.74 2.94 20.05
N ARG A 34 11.86 3.44 20.93
CA ARG A 34 10.79 2.63 21.52
C ARG A 34 9.78 2.15 20.48
N ALA A 35 9.41 2.98 19.51
CA ALA A 35 8.50 2.59 18.44
C ALA A 35 9.14 1.53 17.52
N GLU A 36 10.42 1.70 17.18
CA GLU A 36 11.20 0.72 16.41
C GLU A 36 11.31 -0.62 17.14
N GLN A 37 11.56 -0.61 18.46
CA GLN A 37 11.60 -1.84 19.26
C GLN A 37 10.25 -2.55 19.33
N VAL A 38 9.15 -1.80 19.49
CA VAL A 38 7.80 -2.38 19.47
C VAL A 38 7.50 -3.04 18.13
N ILE A 39 7.88 -2.41 17.02
CA ILE A 39 7.75 -3.00 15.68
C ILE A 39 8.58 -4.28 15.57
N ALA A 40 9.83 -4.26 16.06
CA ALA A 40 10.70 -5.43 16.05
C ALA A 40 10.09 -6.61 16.84
N ASP A 41 9.56 -6.35 18.03
CA ASP A 41 8.92 -7.37 18.88
C ASP A 41 7.63 -7.95 18.24
N MET A 42 6.97 -7.20 17.37
CA MET A 42 5.77 -7.61 16.64
C MET A 42 6.06 -8.40 15.36
N THR A 43 7.33 -8.58 14.98
CA THR A 43 7.71 -9.28 13.74
C THR A 43 7.15 -10.71 13.67
N ASP A 44 7.16 -11.44 14.80
CA ASP A 44 6.59 -12.79 14.84
C ASP A 44 5.07 -12.76 14.64
N SER A 45 4.40 -11.71 15.12
CA SER A 45 2.94 -11.53 14.95
C SER A 45 2.58 -11.14 13.52
N TYR A 46 3.48 -10.43 12.81
CA TYR A 46 3.30 -10.10 11.41
C TYR A 46 3.23 -11.35 10.53
N LEU A 47 4.05 -12.37 10.77
CA LEU A 47 4.00 -13.61 9.97
C LEU A 47 2.65 -14.32 10.09
N ASP A 48 2.04 -14.29 11.27
CA ASP A 48 0.69 -14.81 11.47
C ASP A 48 -0.36 -13.95 10.75
N TRP A 49 -0.26 -12.61 10.83
CA TRP A 49 -1.20 -11.71 10.17
C TRP A 49 -1.14 -11.80 8.65
N VAL A 50 0.06 -11.80 8.06
CA VAL A 50 0.22 -11.90 6.61
C VAL A 50 -0.26 -13.27 6.11
N ALA A 51 -0.07 -14.34 6.88
CA ALA A 51 -0.63 -15.65 6.54
C ALA A 51 -2.17 -15.63 6.52
N GLU A 52 -2.81 -14.93 7.46
CA GLU A 52 -4.25 -14.73 7.46
C GLU A 52 -4.71 -13.85 6.30
N ASP A 53 -3.98 -12.78 5.98
CA ASP A 53 -4.33 -11.91 4.85
C ASP A 53 -4.17 -12.61 3.50
N LEU A 54 -3.17 -13.48 3.34
CA LEU A 54 -3.04 -14.35 2.17
C LEU A 54 -4.22 -15.33 2.03
N LYS A 55 -4.77 -15.83 3.14
CA LYS A 55 -6.00 -16.64 3.10
C LYS A 55 -7.21 -15.77 2.71
N LYS A 56 -7.35 -14.58 3.30
CA LYS A 56 -8.46 -13.67 3.01
C LYS A 56 -8.45 -13.23 1.55
N ILE A 57 -7.29 -12.86 0.99
CA ILE A 57 -7.21 -12.42 -0.41
C ILE A 57 -7.53 -13.56 -1.36
N GLY A 58 -7.12 -14.80 -1.03
CA GLY A 58 -7.53 -16.00 -1.77
C GLY A 58 -9.05 -16.24 -1.73
N GLN A 59 -9.69 -16.01 -0.58
CA GLN A 59 -11.16 -16.11 -0.47
C GLN A 59 -11.88 -14.98 -1.22
N ALA A 60 -11.36 -13.75 -1.17
CA ALA A 60 -11.89 -12.62 -1.92
C ALA A 60 -11.77 -12.88 -3.43
N TYR A 61 -10.62 -13.38 -3.89
CA TYR A 61 -10.41 -13.80 -5.27
C TYR A 61 -11.38 -14.90 -5.69
N ALA A 62 -11.62 -15.92 -4.86
CA ALA A 62 -12.56 -16.99 -5.20
C ALA A 62 -13.99 -16.47 -5.41
N LYS A 63 -14.41 -15.43 -4.65
CA LYS A 63 -15.70 -14.75 -4.86
C LYS A 63 -15.71 -13.94 -6.14
N LEU A 64 -14.62 -13.21 -6.40
CA LEU A 64 -14.42 -12.44 -7.62
C LEU A 64 -14.46 -13.33 -8.87
N GLU A 65 -13.84 -14.51 -8.83
CA GLU A 65 -13.76 -15.45 -9.96
C GLU A 65 -15.13 -16.01 -10.38
N VAL A 66 -16.04 -16.23 -9.41
CA VAL A 66 -17.38 -16.76 -9.69
C VAL A 66 -18.44 -15.68 -9.97
N ALA A 67 -18.12 -14.42 -9.70
CA ALA A 67 -19.02 -13.30 -9.97
C ALA A 67 -19.21 -13.09 -11.48
N THR A 68 -20.28 -12.40 -11.87
CA THR A 68 -20.62 -12.15 -13.28
C THR A 68 -20.99 -10.68 -13.49
N GLY A 69 -20.67 -10.12 -14.66
CA GLY A 69 -20.95 -8.71 -14.96
C GLY A 69 -19.76 -7.82 -14.62
N ASP A 70 -20.01 -6.58 -14.20
CA ASP A 70 -18.96 -5.67 -13.69
C ASP A 70 -18.71 -5.97 -12.21
N ARG A 71 -17.59 -6.64 -11.92
CA ARG A 71 -17.28 -7.22 -10.58
C ARG A 71 -16.57 -6.24 -9.65
N LYS A 72 -16.93 -4.95 -9.70
CA LYS A 72 -16.26 -3.90 -8.92
C LYS A 72 -16.39 -4.09 -7.42
N GLU A 73 -17.56 -4.50 -6.96
CA GLU A 73 -17.83 -4.75 -5.54
C GLU A 73 -16.96 -5.90 -5.02
N GLU A 74 -16.80 -6.97 -5.79
CA GLU A 74 -15.94 -8.09 -5.40
C GLU A 74 -14.44 -7.73 -5.48
N MET A 75 -14.06 -6.90 -6.45
CA MET A 75 -12.70 -6.42 -6.60
C MET A 75 -12.28 -5.49 -5.44
N GLU A 76 -13.22 -4.73 -4.86
CA GLU A 76 -12.95 -3.88 -3.70
C GLU A 76 -12.41 -4.69 -2.51
N ALA A 77 -12.96 -5.89 -2.26
CA ALA A 77 -12.45 -6.76 -1.20
C ALA A 77 -11.01 -7.21 -1.45
N VAL A 78 -10.64 -7.50 -2.71
CA VAL A 78 -9.25 -7.84 -3.08
C VAL A 78 -8.33 -6.63 -2.86
N PHE A 79 -8.80 -5.44 -3.23
CA PHE A 79 -8.05 -4.20 -3.08
C PHE A 79 -7.75 -3.86 -1.62
N GLU A 80 -8.75 -3.93 -0.73
CA GLU A 80 -8.59 -3.64 0.69
C GLU A 80 -7.53 -4.55 1.33
N ILE A 81 -7.61 -5.86 1.07
CA ILE A 81 -6.66 -6.82 1.63
C ILE A 81 -5.25 -6.62 1.05
N SER A 82 -5.14 -6.35 -0.26
CA SER A 82 -3.86 -5.99 -0.88
C SER A 82 -3.26 -4.72 -0.26
N HIS A 83 -4.10 -3.71 0.02
CA HIS A 83 -3.66 -2.47 0.66
C HIS A 83 -3.13 -2.71 2.07
N ASP A 84 -3.78 -3.59 2.85
CA ASP A 84 -3.31 -3.99 4.18
C ASP A 84 -1.98 -4.74 4.11
N ILE A 85 -1.83 -5.70 3.19
CA ILE A 85 -0.57 -6.44 2.99
C ILE A 85 0.57 -5.47 2.63
N LYS A 86 0.30 -4.49 1.75
CA LYS A 86 1.26 -3.44 1.39
C LYS A 86 1.68 -2.62 2.61
N GLY A 87 0.72 -2.16 3.41
CA GLY A 87 0.98 -1.32 4.58
C GLY A 87 1.79 -2.06 5.65
N GLN A 88 1.42 -3.32 5.92
CA GLN A 88 2.14 -4.18 6.86
C GLN A 88 3.54 -4.51 6.33
N GLY A 89 3.67 -4.91 5.07
CA GLY A 89 4.96 -5.20 4.45
C GLY A 89 5.94 -4.03 4.57
N GLY A 90 5.48 -2.81 4.31
CA GLY A 90 6.30 -1.60 4.44
C GLY A 90 6.67 -1.28 5.90
N THR A 91 5.79 -1.62 6.85
CA THR A 91 6.04 -1.42 8.29
C THR A 91 7.09 -2.38 8.84
N PHE A 92 7.08 -3.64 8.38
CA PHE A 92 7.96 -4.70 8.87
C PHE A 92 9.19 -4.97 7.99
N GLY A 93 9.39 -4.20 6.91
CA GLY A 93 10.58 -4.31 6.05
C GLY A 93 10.54 -5.45 5.02
N TYR A 94 9.35 -5.90 4.63
CA TYR A 94 9.15 -6.91 3.58
C TYR A 94 8.96 -6.24 2.21
N ASP A 95 10.07 -5.85 1.59
CA ASP A 95 10.09 -5.06 0.35
C ASP A 95 9.36 -5.75 -0.81
N LEU A 96 9.52 -7.07 -0.96
CA LEU A 96 8.88 -7.81 -2.04
C LEU A 96 7.36 -7.85 -1.89
N MET A 97 6.86 -8.12 -0.68
CA MET A 97 5.43 -8.10 -0.39
C MET A 97 4.83 -6.72 -0.66
N THR A 98 5.55 -5.68 -0.23
CA THR A 98 5.17 -4.27 -0.47
C THR A 98 5.10 -3.95 -1.95
N ALA A 99 6.08 -4.41 -2.74
CA ALA A 99 6.16 -4.16 -4.17
C ALA A 99 5.01 -4.86 -4.92
N ILE A 100 4.79 -6.15 -4.67
CA ILE A 100 3.73 -6.93 -5.32
C ILE A 100 2.35 -6.35 -4.99
N ALA A 101 2.08 -6.09 -3.71
CA ALA A 101 0.81 -5.52 -3.27
C ALA A 101 0.59 -4.10 -3.79
N THR A 102 1.67 -3.32 -3.96
CA THR A 102 1.59 -1.98 -4.60
C THR A 102 1.19 -2.09 -6.07
N GLU A 103 1.78 -3.00 -6.82
CA GLU A 103 1.44 -3.18 -8.23
C GLU A 103 0.01 -3.71 -8.39
N LEU A 104 -0.43 -4.63 -7.54
CA LEU A 104 -1.81 -5.11 -7.51
C LEU A 104 -2.81 -3.97 -7.22
N CYS A 105 -2.56 -3.15 -6.19
CA CYS A 105 -3.41 -1.99 -5.90
C CYS A 105 -3.48 -1.03 -7.10
N ARG A 106 -2.34 -0.71 -7.73
CA ARG A 106 -2.28 0.19 -8.90
C ARG A 106 -3.03 -0.36 -10.10
N LEU A 107 -2.98 -1.67 -10.31
CA LEU A 107 -3.72 -2.32 -11.38
C LEU A 107 -5.23 -2.17 -11.16
N ILE A 108 -5.69 -2.44 -9.94
CA ILE A 108 -7.10 -2.34 -9.58
C ILE A 108 -7.60 -0.89 -9.69
N GLU A 109 -6.84 0.09 -9.18
CA GLU A 109 -7.18 1.52 -9.24
C GLU A 109 -7.34 2.05 -10.67
N LYS A 110 -6.64 1.45 -11.64
CA LYS A 110 -6.69 1.84 -13.06
C LYS A 110 -7.77 1.11 -13.85
N ALA A 111 -8.42 0.11 -13.28
CA ALA A 111 -9.41 -0.68 -13.98
C ALA A 111 -10.75 0.09 -14.07
N GLU A 112 -11.19 0.39 -15.29
CA GLU A 112 -12.48 1.08 -15.53
C GLU A 112 -13.68 0.13 -15.39
N LYS A 113 -13.46 -1.16 -15.65
CA LYS A 113 -14.42 -2.27 -15.56
C LYS A 113 -13.68 -3.49 -15.03
N ILE A 114 -14.39 -4.37 -14.34
CA ILE A 114 -13.82 -5.63 -13.88
C ILE A 114 -14.46 -6.78 -14.66
N GLY A 115 -13.82 -7.16 -15.76
CA GLY A 115 -14.17 -8.30 -16.61
C GLY A 115 -13.26 -9.51 -16.35
N ASP A 116 -13.30 -10.50 -17.25
CA ASP A 116 -12.53 -11.74 -17.10
C ASP A 116 -11.02 -11.49 -17.19
N GLU A 117 -10.59 -10.55 -18.03
CA GLU A 117 -9.18 -10.19 -18.20
C GLU A 117 -8.60 -9.62 -16.89
N GLU A 118 -9.29 -8.69 -16.23
CA GLU A 118 -8.84 -8.12 -14.97
C GLU A 118 -8.75 -9.19 -13.86
N VAL A 119 -9.73 -10.10 -13.81
CA VAL A 119 -9.73 -11.22 -12.85
C VAL A 119 -8.53 -12.13 -13.06
N GLU A 120 -8.19 -12.46 -14.31
CA GLU A 120 -7.04 -13.31 -14.62
C GLU A 120 -5.70 -12.64 -14.23
N VAL A 121 -5.56 -11.32 -14.44
CA VAL A 121 -4.34 -10.61 -14.03
C VAL A 121 -4.21 -10.52 -12.51
N VAL A 122 -5.31 -10.37 -11.78
CA VAL A 122 -5.31 -10.44 -10.30
C VAL A 122 -4.85 -11.80 -9.81
N LYS A 123 -5.29 -12.90 -10.44
CA LYS A 123 -4.84 -14.26 -10.11
C LYS A 123 -3.31 -14.39 -10.20
N LEU A 124 -2.72 -13.84 -11.26
CA LEU A 124 -1.27 -13.87 -11.46
C LEU A 124 -0.50 -13.12 -10.37
N HIS A 125 -1.04 -12.00 -9.88
CA HIS A 125 -0.43 -11.24 -8.78
C HIS A 125 -0.53 -11.97 -7.43
N ILE A 126 -1.65 -12.65 -7.18
CA ILE A 126 -1.85 -13.40 -5.92
C ILE A 126 -0.99 -14.67 -5.87
N ALA A 127 -0.67 -15.27 -7.03
CA ALA A 127 0.10 -16.51 -7.12
C ALA A 127 1.63 -16.33 -7.26
N ALA A 128 2.11 -15.08 -7.35
CA ALA A 128 3.53 -14.74 -7.48
C ALA A 128 4.27 -14.86 -6.14
#